data_AF-A0A7C1TFZ9-F1
#
_entry.id   AF-A0A7C1TFZ9-F1
#
_cell.length_a   1.000
_cell.length_b   1.000
_cell.length_c   1.000
_cell.angle_alpha   90.00
_cell.angle_beta   90.00
_cell.angle_gamma   90.00
#
_symmetry.space_group_name_H-M   'P 1'
#
loop_
_entity.id
_entity.type
_entity.pdbx_description
1 polymer ?
#
loop_
_entity_poly.entity_id
_entity_poly.type
_entity_poly.pdbx_seq_one_letter_code
_entity_poly.pdbx_strand_id
1 'polypeptide(L)'
;MTGTGTAADPFIADGISLEIGVAPANGDTYIIRPTRKGAENLQMTLVNNRQIAAAAPIRSSSAISNTGTGEIGAGAVTDINNAAFQTTPGQLSPPVLLRFSAANSYDLYDNTNPAAPVLLEAGIAYDPATGGDVFPTPGGIDYGYSISINGAPAAGDEFSVDYNTGGTGDNRNALLLAATAGMKLLDKGTTSIIESYSALVADVGSGTRQAELNSQAQQRVLDQAISTRESISGVNLDEEAANLVRFQQAYQAAAQVVTVAGAMFDTLLNAVRR
;
A
#
# COMPACT_ATOMS: atom_id res chain seq x y z
N MET A 1 -16.87 11.92 -9.31
CA MET A 1 -15.93 12.79 -10.02
C MET A 1 -16.51 14.20 -9.99
N THR A 2 -15.71 15.18 -9.58
CA THR A 2 -16.08 16.60 -9.54
C THR A 2 -15.14 17.39 -10.43
N GLY A 3 -15.49 18.63 -10.76
CA GLY A 3 -14.70 19.52 -11.62
C GLY A 3 -15.03 19.41 -13.11
N THR A 4 -14.42 20.27 -13.91
CA THR A 4 -14.67 20.44 -15.35
C THR A 4 -13.53 19.93 -16.24
N GLY A 5 -12.41 19.51 -15.64
CA GLY A 5 -11.25 18.94 -16.35
C GLY A 5 -10.25 19.98 -16.85
N THR A 6 -10.39 21.24 -16.45
CA THR A 6 -9.46 22.33 -16.82
C THR A 6 -8.33 22.46 -15.79
N ALA A 7 -7.27 23.19 -16.11
CA ALA A 7 -6.19 23.47 -15.15
C ALA A 7 -6.68 24.17 -13.88
N ALA A 8 -7.69 25.04 -14.01
CA ALA A 8 -8.28 25.79 -12.90
C ALA A 8 -9.30 24.96 -12.10
N ASP A 9 -9.86 23.91 -12.69
CA ASP A 9 -10.89 23.06 -12.11
C ASP A 9 -10.74 21.62 -12.66
N PRO A 10 -9.70 20.90 -12.23
CA PRO A 10 -9.38 19.57 -12.74
C PRO A 10 -10.44 18.55 -12.31
N PHE A 11 -10.54 17.43 -13.02
CA PHE A 11 -11.38 16.34 -12.58
C PHE A 11 -10.77 15.69 -11.34
N ILE A 12 -11.54 15.64 -10.24
CA ILE A 12 -11.11 15.03 -8.99
C ILE A 12 -11.91 13.76 -8.75
N ALA A 13 -11.19 12.66 -8.56
CA ALA A 13 -11.75 11.36 -8.17
C ALA A 13 -10.69 10.52 -7.47
N ASP A 14 -11.08 9.80 -6.42
CA ASP A 14 -10.26 8.79 -5.75
C ASP A 14 -8.83 9.25 -5.39
N GLY A 15 -8.70 10.52 -4.96
CA GLY A 15 -7.42 11.12 -4.56
C GLY A 15 -6.52 11.56 -5.72
N ILE A 16 -7.01 11.53 -6.95
CA ILE A 16 -6.28 11.96 -8.16
C ILE A 16 -6.92 13.23 -8.70
N SER A 17 -6.08 14.15 -9.16
CA SER A 17 -6.45 15.32 -9.95
C SER A 17 -6.06 15.08 -11.41
N LEU A 18 -7.01 15.25 -12.33
CA LEU A 18 -6.86 15.00 -13.76
C LEU A 18 -7.16 16.28 -14.54
N GLU A 19 -6.12 16.85 -15.13
CA GLU A 19 -6.23 17.95 -16.07
C GLU A 19 -6.29 17.40 -17.51
N ILE A 20 -7.26 17.87 -18.29
CA ILE A 20 -7.38 17.55 -19.71
C ILE A 20 -7.07 18.81 -20.50
N GLY A 21 -5.90 18.82 -21.17
CA GLY A 21 -5.43 20.00 -21.89
C GLY A 21 -6.31 20.41 -23.10
N VAL A 22 -6.84 19.43 -23.84
CA VAL A 22 -7.74 19.67 -24.98
C VAL A 22 -9.04 18.92 -24.75
N ALA A 23 -10.17 19.60 -24.95
CA ALA A 23 -11.49 18.99 -24.76
C ALA A 23 -11.60 17.67 -25.56
N PRO A 24 -11.91 16.55 -24.87
CA PRO A 24 -12.00 15.24 -25.52
C PRO A 24 -13.21 15.20 -26.46
N ALA A 25 -13.10 14.45 -27.55
CA ALA A 25 -14.22 14.22 -28.45
C ALA A 25 -15.21 13.22 -27.84
N ASN A 26 -16.45 13.24 -28.32
CA ASN A 26 -17.45 12.29 -27.88
C ASN A 26 -17.04 10.86 -28.27
N GLY A 27 -16.95 9.96 -27.28
CA GLY A 27 -16.50 8.58 -27.46
C GLY A 27 -15.04 8.31 -27.05
N ASP A 28 -14.27 9.35 -26.72
CA ASP A 28 -12.90 9.17 -26.24
C ASP A 28 -12.88 8.39 -24.91
N THR A 29 -11.94 7.45 -24.81
CA THR A 29 -11.75 6.62 -23.61
C THR A 29 -10.29 6.65 -23.18
N TYR A 30 -10.07 6.86 -21.89
CA TYR A 30 -8.74 6.92 -21.30
C TYR A 30 -8.60 5.86 -20.20
N ILE A 31 -7.47 5.15 -20.19
CA ILE A 31 -7.13 4.19 -19.14
C ILE A 31 -6.09 4.83 -18.23
N ILE A 32 -6.44 5.00 -16.96
CA ILE A 32 -5.60 5.63 -15.94
C ILE A 32 -5.05 4.53 -15.02
N ARG A 33 -3.72 4.48 -14.86
CA ARG A 33 -3.03 3.46 -14.04
C ARG A 33 -1.95 4.12 -13.16
N PRO A 34 -2.35 4.87 -12.12
CA PRO A 34 -1.46 5.78 -11.38
C PRO A 34 -0.30 5.06 -10.69
N THR A 35 -0.56 3.89 -10.12
CA THR A 35 0.40 3.15 -9.28
C THR A 35 1.08 1.98 -9.98
N ARG A 36 0.76 1.69 -11.25
CA ARG A 36 1.28 0.49 -11.96
C ARG A 36 2.80 0.45 -12.03
N LYS A 37 3.44 1.61 -12.16
CA LYS A 37 4.91 1.77 -12.17
C LYS A 37 5.46 2.33 -10.86
N GLY A 38 4.64 2.37 -9.80
CA GLY A 38 5.04 2.97 -8.53
C GLY A 38 6.34 2.37 -8.00
N ALA A 39 6.42 1.04 -7.95
CA ALA A 39 7.62 0.34 -7.48
C ALA A 39 8.84 0.49 -8.41
N GLU A 40 8.64 0.56 -9.73
CA GLU A 40 9.73 0.74 -10.71
C GLU A 40 10.45 2.08 -10.52
N ASN A 41 9.72 3.12 -10.10
CA ASN A 41 10.23 4.48 -9.93
C ASN A 41 10.69 4.80 -8.49
N LEU A 42 10.62 3.84 -7.56
CA LEU A 42 11.10 4.06 -6.20
C LEU A 42 12.62 4.17 -6.19
N GLN A 43 13.12 5.26 -5.63
CA GLN A 43 14.55 5.51 -5.49
C GLN A 43 14.87 6.15 -4.14
N MET A 44 16.06 5.87 -3.63
CA MET A 44 16.61 6.53 -2.45
C MET A 44 17.04 7.96 -2.81
N THR A 45 16.29 8.96 -2.33
CA THR A 45 16.69 10.37 -2.47
C THR A 45 17.77 10.75 -1.45
N LEU A 46 17.69 10.18 -0.23
CA LEU A 46 18.66 10.43 0.83
C LEU A 46 19.77 9.38 0.77
N VAL A 47 20.99 9.82 0.44
CA VAL A 47 22.17 8.94 0.35
C VAL A 47 23.15 9.14 1.51
N ASN A 48 22.95 10.19 2.33
CA ASN A 48 23.77 10.48 3.48
C ASN A 48 22.93 10.48 4.77
N ASN A 49 23.37 9.73 5.77
CA ASN A 49 22.71 9.62 7.07
C ASN A 49 22.51 10.98 7.76
N ARG A 50 23.37 11.97 7.48
CA ARG A 50 23.24 13.34 8.01
C ARG A 50 22.04 14.11 7.46
N GLN A 51 21.42 13.62 6.38
CA GLN A 51 20.20 14.21 5.81
C GLN A 51 18.92 13.67 6.47
N ILE A 52 19.02 12.67 7.34
CA ILE A 52 17.88 12.16 8.09
C ILE A 52 17.55 13.16 9.20
N ALA A 53 16.39 13.81 9.07
CA ALA A 53 15.86 14.72 10.09
C ALA A 53 15.31 13.92 11.28
N ALA A 54 16.17 13.47 12.18
CA ALA A 54 15.78 12.65 13.34
C ALA A 54 15.15 13.44 14.49
N ALA A 55 15.55 14.71 14.65
CA ALA A 55 15.07 15.60 15.71
C ALA A 55 13.75 16.28 15.31
N ALA A 56 12.91 16.63 16.30
CA ALA A 56 11.80 17.53 16.03
C ALA A 56 12.31 18.97 15.78
N PRO A 57 11.65 19.78 14.94
CA PRO A 57 12.14 21.12 14.57
C PRO A 57 11.93 22.16 15.67
N ILE A 58 11.14 21.86 16.71
CA ILE A 58 10.90 22.74 17.86
C ILE A 58 11.59 22.22 19.12
N ARG A 59 12.01 23.12 19.99
CA ARG A 59 12.50 22.82 21.34
C ARG A 59 11.90 23.80 22.32
N SER A 60 11.26 23.28 23.35
CA SER A 60 10.82 24.07 24.49
C SER A 60 11.91 24.13 25.57
N SER A 61 11.92 25.21 26.34
CA SER A 61 12.79 25.34 27.51
C SER A 61 12.15 26.19 28.61
N SER A 62 12.56 25.94 29.84
CA SER A 62 12.15 26.72 31.03
C SER A 62 13.30 27.62 31.46
N ALA A 63 13.01 28.86 31.83
CA ALA A 63 14.04 29.75 32.36
C ALA A 63 14.54 29.24 33.72
N ILE A 64 15.86 29.34 33.95
CA ILE A 64 16.51 28.90 35.20
C ILE A 64 16.05 29.74 36.40
N SER A 65 15.58 30.96 36.15
CA SER A 65 15.01 31.86 37.15
C SER A 65 13.60 31.48 37.59
N ASN A 66 12.97 30.47 36.97
CA ASN A 66 11.64 30.05 37.36
C ASN A 66 11.64 29.53 38.80
N THR A 67 10.62 29.92 39.54
CA THR A 67 10.46 29.60 40.97
C THR A 67 9.28 28.68 41.22
N GLY A 68 8.32 28.59 40.29
CA GLY A 68 7.23 27.64 40.33
C GLY A 68 7.64 26.22 39.97
N THR A 69 6.66 25.32 40.04
CA THR A 69 6.80 23.90 39.65
C THR A 69 6.27 23.64 38.23
N GLY A 70 6.10 24.71 37.45
CA GLY A 70 5.61 24.62 36.08
C GLY A 70 6.61 23.93 35.15
N GLU A 71 6.11 23.01 34.34
CA GLU A 71 6.90 22.31 33.33
C GLU A 71 6.25 22.45 31.95
N ILE A 72 7.06 22.81 30.95
CA ILE A 72 6.64 22.86 29.55
C ILE A 72 6.94 21.53 28.88
N GLY A 73 5.95 20.98 28.17
CA GLY A 73 6.12 19.79 27.35
C GLY A 73 7.04 20.02 26.17
N ALA A 74 7.64 18.95 25.64
CA ALA A 74 8.57 19.03 24.50
C ALA A 74 7.90 19.53 23.20
N GLY A 75 6.58 19.39 23.12
CA GLY A 75 5.76 19.76 21.96
C GLY A 75 5.82 18.79 20.78
N ALA A 76 4.87 18.93 19.86
CA ALA A 76 4.80 18.21 18.61
C ALA A 76 4.37 19.14 17.47
N VAL A 77 4.96 18.99 16.28
CA VAL A 77 4.50 19.73 15.09
C VAL A 77 3.24 19.08 14.54
N THR A 78 2.22 19.88 14.32
CA THR A 78 0.91 19.45 13.80
C THR A 78 0.73 19.85 12.33
N ASP A 79 1.33 20.96 11.90
CA ASP A 79 1.32 21.41 10.51
C ASP A 79 2.65 22.05 10.11
N ILE A 80 3.40 21.33 9.27
CA ILE A 80 4.68 21.82 8.72
C ILE A 80 4.50 22.89 7.63
N ASN A 81 3.31 23.01 7.05
CA ASN A 81 3.01 24.01 6.02
C ASN A 81 2.60 25.36 6.62
N ASN A 82 2.45 25.44 7.95
CA ASN A 82 2.22 26.70 8.64
C ASN A 82 3.38 27.68 8.37
N ALA A 83 3.06 28.96 8.20
CA ALA A 83 4.03 30.02 7.93
C ALA A 83 5.17 30.05 8.97
N ALA A 84 4.92 29.62 10.21
CA ALA A 84 5.92 29.53 11.27
C ALA A 84 7.16 28.69 10.91
N PHE A 85 7.03 27.73 9.98
CA PHE A 85 8.10 26.84 9.55
C PHE A 85 8.62 27.11 8.12
N GLN A 86 8.00 28.04 7.38
CA GLN A 86 8.24 28.22 5.94
C GLN A 86 9.07 29.44 5.58
N THR A 87 9.23 30.41 6.49
CA THR A 87 9.88 31.69 6.18
C THR A 87 11.38 31.55 5.95
N THR A 88 12.10 30.94 6.90
CA THR A 88 13.54 30.77 6.85
C THR A 88 13.92 29.35 7.27
N PRO A 89 14.65 28.59 6.43
CA PRO A 89 15.14 27.28 6.81
C PRO A 89 15.96 27.33 8.10
N GLY A 90 15.64 26.44 9.05
CA GLY A 90 16.36 26.36 10.32
C GLY A 90 15.94 27.38 11.38
N GLN A 91 14.81 28.06 11.19
CA GLN A 91 14.26 29.03 12.14
C GLN A 91 12.76 28.79 12.38
N LEU A 92 12.29 29.24 13.53
CA LEU A 92 10.88 29.29 13.91
C LEU A 92 10.48 30.77 13.89
N SER A 93 9.37 31.10 13.23
CA SER A 93 9.01 32.49 12.92
C SER A 93 7.54 32.81 13.28
N PRO A 94 7.25 33.43 14.44
CA PRO A 94 8.21 33.81 15.48
C PRO A 94 8.55 32.64 16.41
N PRO A 95 9.73 32.66 17.06
CA PRO A 95 9.89 31.91 18.29
C PRO A 95 8.99 32.55 19.37
N VAL A 96 8.46 31.74 20.28
CA VAL A 96 7.50 32.23 21.29
C VAL A 96 8.06 32.18 22.69
N LEU A 97 7.69 33.17 23.49
CA LEU A 97 7.97 33.25 24.92
C LEU A 97 6.65 33.37 25.67
N LEU A 98 6.46 32.51 26.66
CA LEU A 98 5.37 32.56 27.61
C LEU A 98 5.92 33.13 28.91
N ARG A 99 5.26 34.17 29.43
CA ARG A 99 5.59 34.73 30.75
C ARG A 99 4.35 34.68 31.63
N PHE A 100 4.45 34.01 32.76
CA PHE A 100 3.37 33.96 33.74
C PHE A 100 3.27 35.29 34.47
N SER A 101 2.13 35.96 34.33
CA SER A 101 1.83 37.20 35.06
C SER A 101 1.26 36.90 36.46
N ALA A 102 0.61 35.73 36.61
CA ALA A 102 0.13 35.16 37.86
C ALA A 102 0.14 33.62 37.78
N ALA A 103 -0.10 32.91 38.89
CA ALA A 103 -0.16 31.45 38.87
C ALA A 103 -1.23 30.87 37.92
N ASN A 104 -2.28 31.64 37.63
CA ASN A 104 -3.42 31.24 36.82
C ASN A 104 -3.53 32.01 35.48
N SER A 105 -2.48 32.73 35.08
CA SER A 105 -2.47 33.47 33.82
C SER A 105 -1.06 33.70 33.29
N TYR A 106 -0.93 33.60 31.97
CA TYR A 106 0.28 33.96 31.25
C TYR A 106 -0.02 34.85 30.06
N ASP A 107 1.04 35.50 29.59
CA ASP A 107 1.06 36.32 28.39
C ASP A 107 1.98 35.63 27.36
N LEU A 108 1.59 35.71 26.08
CA LEU A 108 2.34 35.19 24.94
C LEU A 108 3.06 36.32 24.21
N TYR A 109 4.34 36.11 23.93
CA TYR A 109 5.21 37.08 23.25
C TYR A 109 5.88 36.45 22.03
N ASP A 110 6.09 37.27 21.01
CA ASP A 110 7.06 37.04 19.94
C ASP A 110 8.46 37.33 20.50
N ASN A 111 9.30 36.30 20.48
CA ASN A 111 10.66 36.31 21.03
C ASN A 111 11.74 36.45 19.95
N THR A 112 11.39 36.93 18.74
CA THR A 112 12.36 37.13 17.64
C THR A 112 13.52 38.03 18.07
N ASN A 113 13.25 39.02 18.93
CA ASN A 113 14.27 39.80 19.64
C ASN A 113 14.15 39.59 21.16
N PRO A 114 14.95 38.70 21.77
CA PRO A 114 14.87 38.41 23.20
C PRO A 114 15.13 39.60 24.12
N ALA A 115 15.81 40.66 23.65
CA ALA A 115 16.03 41.87 24.42
C ALA A 115 14.79 42.79 24.47
N ALA A 116 13.85 42.60 23.55
CA ALA A 116 12.58 43.34 23.50
C ALA A 116 11.46 42.45 22.92
N PRO A 117 10.98 41.44 23.69
CA PRO A 117 9.88 40.60 23.27
C PRO A 117 8.61 41.42 23.00
N VAL A 118 7.90 41.10 21.93
CA VAL A 118 6.68 41.82 21.51
C VAL A 118 5.46 41.05 21.98
N LEU A 119 4.57 41.68 22.75
CA LEU A 119 3.35 41.04 23.23
C LEU A 119 2.43 40.67 22.06
N LEU A 120 2.01 39.41 22.00
CA LEU A 120 1.07 38.89 21.02
C LEU A 120 -0.34 38.79 21.61
N GLU A 121 -0.46 38.20 22.79
CA GLU A 121 -1.73 38.02 23.50
C GLU A 121 -1.47 38.04 25.01
N ALA A 122 -2.30 38.75 25.76
CA ALA A 122 -2.16 38.90 27.21
C ALA A 122 -3.33 38.25 27.96
N GLY A 123 -3.09 37.85 29.20
CA GLY A 123 -4.12 37.41 30.12
C GLY A 123 -4.73 36.06 29.76
N ILE A 124 -3.97 35.18 29.10
CA ILE A 124 -4.43 33.83 28.76
C ILE A 124 -4.60 33.07 30.07
N ALA A 125 -5.81 32.54 30.29
CA ALA A 125 -6.15 31.80 31.49
C ALA A 125 -5.40 30.46 31.54
N TYR A 126 -4.95 30.08 32.74
CA TYR A 126 -4.28 28.82 33.00
C TYR A 126 -4.78 28.22 34.32
N ASP A 127 -4.95 26.89 34.36
CA ASP A 127 -5.30 26.17 35.58
C ASP A 127 -4.12 25.30 36.04
N PRO A 128 -3.44 25.66 37.15
CA PRO A 128 -2.34 24.87 37.71
C PRO A 128 -2.67 23.43 38.08
N ALA A 129 -3.94 23.12 38.35
CA ALA A 129 -4.35 21.78 38.75
C ALA A 129 -4.43 20.82 37.56
N THR A 130 -4.79 21.33 36.37
CA THR A 130 -5.04 20.51 35.17
C THR A 130 -4.00 20.73 34.07
N GLY A 131 -3.27 21.85 34.10
CA GLY A 131 -2.41 22.27 33.00
C GLY A 131 -3.23 22.73 31.80
N GLY A 132 -2.59 22.80 30.63
CA GLY A 132 -3.30 23.10 29.40
C GLY A 132 -2.40 23.19 28.18
N ASP A 133 -3.01 23.03 27.02
CA ASP A 133 -2.39 23.33 25.73
C ASP A 133 -2.30 24.85 25.54
N VAL A 134 -1.20 25.30 24.94
CA VAL A 134 -0.95 26.71 24.64
C VAL A 134 -1.63 27.14 23.34
N PHE A 135 -1.64 26.25 22.34
CA PHE A 135 -2.18 26.52 21.01
C PHE A 135 -3.34 25.57 20.68
N PRO A 136 -4.38 26.03 19.97
CA PRO A 136 -4.62 27.42 19.60
C PRO A 136 -4.91 28.30 20.82
N THR A 137 -4.44 29.55 20.81
CA THR A 137 -4.75 30.50 21.89
C THR A 137 -6.23 30.91 21.84
N PRO A 138 -6.80 31.43 22.94
CA PRO A 138 -8.15 32.00 22.93
C PRO A 138 -8.34 33.12 21.89
N GLY A 139 -7.29 33.89 21.60
CA GLY A 139 -7.25 34.89 20.53
C GLY A 139 -7.14 34.32 19.11
N GLY A 140 -7.03 32.99 18.95
CA GLY A 140 -7.00 32.31 17.66
C GLY A 140 -5.61 32.21 17.02
N ILE A 141 -4.53 32.40 17.80
CA ILE A 141 -3.16 32.20 17.32
C ILE A 141 -2.86 30.70 17.29
N ASP A 142 -2.37 30.20 16.15
CA ASP A 142 -1.88 28.83 15.98
C ASP A 142 -0.68 28.82 15.02
N TYR A 143 0.45 28.29 15.50
CA TYR A 143 1.70 28.22 14.76
C TYR A 143 1.99 26.83 14.18
N GLY A 144 1.00 25.93 14.15
CA GLY A 144 1.16 24.60 13.53
C GLY A 144 1.99 23.64 14.39
N TYR A 145 2.03 23.86 15.69
CA TYR A 145 2.58 22.93 16.66
C TYR A 145 1.80 22.99 17.97
N SER A 146 1.72 21.87 18.67
CA SER A 146 1.11 21.76 19.99
C SER A 146 2.18 21.73 21.07
N ILE A 147 1.91 22.47 22.16
CA ILE A 147 2.71 22.50 23.38
C ILE A 147 1.75 22.61 24.55
N SER A 148 2.07 21.91 25.63
CA SER A 148 1.34 21.98 26.89
C SER A 148 2.23 22.44 28.02
N ILE A 149 1.64 23.11 29.01
CA ILE A 149 2.26 23.43 30.29
C ILE A 149 1.48 22.72 31.38
N ASN A 150 2.20 22.12 32.33
CA ASN A 150 1.63 21.44 33.49
C ASN A 150 2.26 21.99 34.78
N GLY A 151 1.62 21.70 35.92
CA GLY A 151 2.11 22.11 37.23
C GLY A 151 1.74 23.55 37.58
N ALA A 152 2.43 24.13 38.57
CA ALA A 152 2.10 25.44 39.12
C ALA A 152 3.25 26.44 38.90
N PRO A 153 3.32 27.09 37.72
CA PRO A 153 4.17 28.25 37.50
C PRO A 153 3.88 29.37 38.52
N ALA A 154 4.92 30.10 38.92
CA ALA A 154 4.81 31.31 39.71
C ALA A 154 4.78 32.56 38.80
N ALA A 155 4.33 33.68 39.35
CA ALA A 155 4.41 34.96 38.64
C ALA A 155 5.89 35.30 38.34
N GLY A 156 6.18 35.62 37.09
CA GLY A 156 7.52 35.86 36.57
C GLY A 156 8.20 34.63 35.96
N ASP A 157 7.61 33.44 36.05
CA ASP A 157 8.14 32.25 35.38
C ASP A 157 8.02 32.39 33.86
N GLU A 158 9.07 31.98 33.15
CA GLU A 158 9.19 32.07 31.70
C GLU A 158 9.44 30.70 31.06
N PHE A 159 8.74 30.44 29.96
CA PHE A 159 8.93 29.27 29.11
C PHE A 159 9.06 29.71 27.67
N SER A 160 10.01 29.17 26.94
CA SER A 160 10.26 29.53 25.54
C SER A 160 10.15 28.33 24.63
N VAL A 161 9.85 28.62 23.37
CA VAL A 161 9.81 27.64 22.29
C VAL A 161 10.52 28.24 21.11
N ASP A 162 11.62 27.60 20.74
CA ASP A 162 12.49 28.03 19.66
C ASP A 162 12.67 26.91 18.64
N TYR A 163 13.30 27.24 17.52
CA TYR A 163 13.77 26.23 16.59
C TYR A 163 14.85 25.36 17.25
N ASN A 164 14.79 24.06 17.02
CA ASN A 164 15.73 23.10 17.56
C ASN A 164 17.08 23.15 16.82
N THR A 165 17.89 24.18 17.11
CA THR A 165 19.26 24.29 16.62
C THR A 165 20.19 23.45 17.49
N GLY A 166 20.73 22.36 16.95
CA GLY A 166 21.73 21.54 17.64
C GLY A 166 21.18 20.50 18.62
N GLY A 167 19.94 20.02 18.41
CA GLY A 167 19.29 18.94 19.17
C GLY A 167 19.98 17.58 19.07
N THR A 168 21.24 17.51 19.52
CA THR A 168 22.04 16.28 19.54
C THR A 168 21.40 15.28 20.50
N GLY A 169 20.99 14.13 19.97
CA GLY A 169 20.29 13.10 20.75
C GLY A 169 18.76 13.19 20.73
N ASP A 170 18.18 14.25 20.15
CA ASP A 170 16.73 14.28 19.90
C ASP A 170 16.38 13.33 18.74
N ASN A 171 15.56 12.32 19.04
CA ASN A 171 15.10 11.30 18.09
C ASN A 171 13.58 11.31 17.91
N ARG A 172 12.88 12.37 18.34
CA ARG A 172 11.41 12.41 18.31
C ARG A 172 10.85 12.22 16.91
N ASN A 173 11.42 12.86 15.88
CA ASN A 173 10.96 12.68 14.51
C ASN A 173 11.35 11.30 13.93
N ALA A 174 12.48 10.73 14.36
CA ALA A 174 12.84 9.36 14.01
C ALA A 174 11.87 8.32 14.60
N LEU A 175 11.37 8.55 15.82
CA LEU A 175 10.32 7.73 16.42
C LEU A 175 8.99 7.83 15.64
N LEU A 176 8.62 9.05 15.22
CA LEU A 176 7.45 9.25 14.36
C LEU A 176 7.61 8.54 13.01
N LEU A 177 8.80 8.63 12.40
CA LEU A 177 9.11 7.92 11.17
C LEU A 177 8.99 6.40 11.35
N ALA A 178 9.53 5.84 12.44
CA ALA A 178 9.39 4.42 12.74
C ALA A 178 7.92 4.00 12.92
N ALA A 179 7.10 4.87 13.52
CA ALA A 179 5.67 4.62 13.71
C ALA A 179 4.87 4.59 12.39
N THR A 180 5.35 5.22 11.31
CA THR A 180 4.65 5.24 10.00
C THR A 180 4.39 3.85 9.44
N ALA A 181 5.23 2.87 9.76
CA ALA A 181 5.07 1.49 9.31
C ALA A 181 3.74 0.86 9.76
N GLY A 182 3.22 1.26 10.92
CA GLY A 182 1.95 0.80 11.47
C GLY A 182 0.77 1.73 11.21
N MET A 183 0.98 2.88 10.55
CA MET A 183 -0.10 3.81 10.26
C MET A 183 -1.06 3.24 9.21
N LYS A 184 -2.35 3.37 9.48
CA LYS A 184 -3.41 2.95 8.58
C LYS A 184 -3.65 4.03 7.52
N LEU A 185 -2.93 3.93 6.41
CA LEU A 185 -2.95 4.91 5.32
C LEU A 185 -3.70 4.42 4.08
N LEU A 186 -3.90 3.11 3.96
CA LEU A 186 -4.52 2.48 2.79
C LEU A 186 -5.98 2.13 3.09
N ASP A 187 -6.73 1.80 2.03
CA ASP A 187 -8.13 1.38 2.10
C ASP A 187 -9.02 2.35 2.89
N LYS A 188 -8.91 3.66 2.59
CA LYS A 188 -9.62 4.73 3.31
C LYS A 188 -9.27 4.80 4.80
N GLY A 189 -8.02 4.49 5.15
CA GLY A 189 -7.47 4.66 6.49
C GLY A 189 -7.70 3.47 7.42
N THR A 190 -7.99 2.29 6.88
CA THR A 190 -8.22 1.08 7.69
C THR A 190 -7.04 0.12 7.73
N THR A 191 -6.15 0.21 6.75
CA THR A 191 -5.09 -0.77 6.51
C THR A 191 -3.72 -0.09 6.46
N SER A 192 -2.73 -0.67 7.13
CA SER A 192 -1.34 -0.26 7.03
C SER A 192 -0.68 -0.79 5.75
N ILE A 193 0.50 -0.25 5.41
CA ILE A 193 1.28 -0.71 4.26
C ILE A 193 1.66 -2.20 4.44
N ILE A 194 2.02 -2.60 5.67
CA ILE A 194 2.41 -3.98 5.99
C ILE A 194 1.22 -4.94 5.83
N GLU A 195 0.04 -4.57 6.34
CA GLU A 195 -1.18 -5.39 6.21
C GLU A 195 -1.61 -5.52 4.75
N SER A 196 -1.58 -4.43 3.99
CA SER A 196 -1.95 -4.43 2.56
C SER A 196 -1.00 -5.32 1.74
N TYR A 197 0.31 -5.23 2.00
CA TYR A 197 1.28 -6.12 1.35
C TYR A 197 1.04 -7.60 1.69
N SER A 198 0.74 -7.89 2.95
CA SER A 198 0.44 -9.25 3.40
C SER A 198 -0.83 -9.80 2.73
N ALA A 199 -1.87 -8.97 2.60
CA ALA A 199 -3.10 -9.31 1.90
C ALA A 199 -2.87 -9.59 0.41
N LEU A 200 -2.05 -8.78 -0.27
CA LEU A 200 -1.69 -9.01 -1.67
C LEU A 200 -0.98 -10.36 -1.87
N VAL A 201 -0.02 -10.70 -1.01
CA VAL A 201 0.68 -11.99 -1.07
C VAL A 201 -0.31 -13.14 -0.84
N ALA A 202 -1.22 -13.00 0.12
CA ALA A 202 -2.25 -14.01 0.40
C ALA A 202 -3.20 -14.19 -0.78
N ASP A 203 -3.63 -13.12 -1.44
CA ASP A 203 -4.52 -13.15 -2.61
C ASP A 203 -3.86 -13.89 -3.78
N VAL A 204 -2.62 -13.54 -4.11
CA VAL A 204 -1.83 -14.24 -5.14
C VAL A 204 -1.65 -15.72 -4.81
N GLY A 205 -1.34 -16.04 -3.54
CA GLY A 205 -1.18 -17.42 -3.08
C GLY A 205 -2.48 -18.24 -3.22
N SER A 206 -3.60 -17.65 -2.81
CA SER A 206 -4.94 -18.26 -2.94
C SER A 206 -5.32 -18.47 -4.40
N GLY A 207 -5.17 -17.44 -5.24
CA GLY A 207 -5.46 -17.52 -6.68
C GLY A 207 -4.60 -18.55 -7.40
N THR A 208 -3.31 -18.65 -7.03
CA THR A 208 -2.40 -19.67 -7.58
C THR A 208 -2.87 -21.08 -7.21
N ARG A 209 -3.19 -21.31 -5.93
CA ARG A 209 -3.68 -22.61 -5.48
C ARG A 209 -5.00 -22.99 -6.16
N GLN A 210 -5.90 -22.04 -6.36
CA GLN A 210 -7.13 -22.26 -7.09
C GLN A 210 -6.88 -22.64 -8.55
N ALA A 211 -5.97 -21.93 -9.24
CA ALA A 211 -5.60 -22.22 -10.62
C ALA A 211 -4.94 -23.61 -10.76
N GLU A 212 -4.08 -24.00 -9.83
CA GLU A 212 -3.47 -25.34 -9.80
C GLU A 212 -4.52 -26.44 -9.65
N LEU A 213 -5.45 -26.29 -8.71
CA LEU A 213 -6.54 -27.25 -8.51
C LEU A 213 -7.42 -27.39 -9.76
N ASN A 214 -7.75 -26.27 -10.39
CA ASN A 214 -8.52 -26.25 -11.63
C ASN A 214 -7.76 -26.92 -12.78
N SER A 215 -6.47 -26.64 -12.91
CA SER A 215 -5.59 -27.25 -13.91
C SER A 215 -5.52 -28.77 -13.73
N GLN A 216 -5.30 -29.25 -12.50
CA GLN A 216 -5.29 -30.68 -12.19
C GLN A 216 -6.63 -31.37 -12.46
N ALA A 217 -7.75 -30.71 -12.11
CA ALA A 217 -9.07 -31.23 -12.41
C ALA A 217 -9.31 -31.33 -13.92
N GLN A 218 -8.95 -30.29 -14.68
CA GLN A 218 -9.10 -30.27 -16.13
C GLN A 218 -8.19 -31.31 -16.81
N GLN A 219 -6.99 -31.52 -16.30
CA GLN A 219 -6.10 -32.58 -16.78
C GLN A 219 -6.72 -33.96 -16.60
N ARG A 220 -7.32 -34.25 -15.44
CA ARG A 220 -8.02 -35.52 -15.22
C ARG A 220 -9.20 -35.71 -16.16
N VAL A 221 -9.97 -34.65 -16.44
CA VAL A 221 -11.07 -34.70 -17.41
C VAL A 221 -10.54 -34.98 -18.82
N LEU A 222 -9.42 -34.35 -19.20
CA LEU A 222 -8.76 -34.59 -20.48
C LEU A 222 -8.29 -36.05 -20.60
N ASP A 223 -7.58 -36.56 -19.59
CA ASP A 223 -7.07 -37.93 -19.57
C ASP A 223 -8.21 -38.96 -19.70
N GLN A 224 -9.31 -38.72 -18.97
CA GLN A 224 -10.51 -39.55 -19.05
C GLN A 224 -11.14 -39.50 -20.45
N ALA A 225 -11.25 -38.31 -21.06
CA ALA A 225 -11.81 -38.15 -22.39
C ALA A 225 -10.95 -38.84 -23.47
N ILE A 226 -9.62 -38.78 -23.34
CA ILE A 226 -8.68 -39.49 -24.21
C ILE A 226 -8.86 -41.00 -24.07
N SER A 227 -8.89 -41.52 -22.83
CA SER A 227 -9.09 -42.95 -22.57
C SER A 227 -10.43 -43.46 -23.12
N THR A 228 -11.51 -42.69 -22.97
CA THR A 228 -12.82 -43.03 -23.55
C THR A 228 -12.82 -42.97 -25.07
N ARG A 229 -12.12 -42.00 -25.68
CA ARG A 229 -11.97 -41.96 -27.14
C ARG A 229 -11.19 -43.17 -27.64
N GLU A 230 -10.10 -43.53 -26.96
CA GLU A 230 -9.27 -44.69 -27.29
C GLU A 230 -9.98 -46.01 -27.06
N SER A 231 -10.91 -46.14 -26.11
CA SER A 231 -11.69 -47.37 -25.97
C SER A 231 -12.72 -47.56 -27.08
N ILE A 232 -13.19 -46.48 -27.71
CA ILE A 232 -14.15 -46.52 -28.84
C ILE A 232 -13.45 -46.60 -30.20
N SER A 233 -12.37 -45.84 -30.40
CA SER A 233 -11.61 -45.80 -31.66
C SER A 233 -10.39 -46.73 -31.68
N GLY A 234 -10.04 -47.31 -30.53
CA GLY A 234 -8.92 -48.23 -30.40
C GLY A 234 -9.27 -49.57 -31.02
N VAL A 235 -8.50 -49.93 -32.05
CA VAL A 235 -8.52 -51.27 -32.63
C VAL A 235 -7.88 -52.21 -31.61
N ASN A 236 -8.65 -53.18 -31.11
CA ASN A 236 -8.10 -54.20 -30.22
C ASN A 236 -7.23 -55.15 -31.05
N LEU A 237 -5.91 -54.97 -30.99
CA LEU A 237 -4.94 -55.74 -31.79
C LEU A 237 -5.04 -57.24 -31.54
N ASP A 238 -5.46 -57.66 -30.35
CA ASP A 238 -5.65 -59.08 -30.04
C ASP A 238 -6.92 -59.63 -30.71
N GLU A 239 -7.99 -58.83 -30.78
CA GLU A 239 -9.23 -59.18 -31.47
C GLU A 239 -9.05 -59.15 -32.99
N GLU A 240 -8.34 -58.16 -33.53
CA GLU A 240 -7.94 -58.14 -34.94
C GLU A 240 -7.01 -59.29 -35.28
N ALA A 241 -6.03 -59.64 -34.42
CA ALA A 241 -5.15 -60.79 -34.65
C ALA A 241 -5.92 -62.11 -34.61
N ALA A 242 -6.87 -62.28 -33.68
CA ALA A 242 -7.75 -63.44 -33.63
C ALA A 242 -8.64 -63.53 -34.87
N ASN A 243 -9.21 -62.41 -35.32
CA ASN A 243 -10.00 -62.33 -36.55
C ASN A 243 -9.14 -62.63 -37.78
N LEU A 244 -7.91 -62.13 -37.83
CA LEU A 244 -6.97 -62.37 -38.92
C LEU A 244 -6.56 -63.85 -39.00
N VAL A 245 -6.25 -64.49 -37.86
CA VAL A 245 -6.01 -65.94 -37.80
C VAL A 245 -7.24 -66.73 -38.24
N ARG A 246 -8.45 -66.32 -37.79
CA ARG A 246 -9.70 -66.93 -38.21
C ARG A 246 -9.95 -66.80 -39.71
N PHE A 247 -9.67 -65.63 -40.31
CA PHE A 247 -9.78 -65.42 -41.75
C PHE A 247 -8.75 -66.23 -42.53
N GLN A 248 -7.52 -66.36 -42.02
CA GLN A 248 -6.51 -67.24 -42.61
C GLN A 248 -6.94 -68.71 -42.60
N GLN A 249 -7.48 -69.20 -41.48
CA GLN A 249 -7.99 -70.56 -41.36
C GLN A 249 -9.21 -70.80 -42.27
N ALA A 250 -10.13 -69.85 -42.33
CA ALA A 250 -11.29 -69.91 -43.22
C ALA A 250 -10.87 -69.93 -44.71
N TYR A 251 -9.85 -69.14 -45.08
CA TYR A 251 -9.30 -69.13 -46.44
C TYR A 251 -8.61 -70.46 -46.79
N GLN A 252 -7.81 -71.01 -45.88
CA GLN A 252 -7.20 -72.33 -46.05
C GLN A 252 -8.25 -73.44 -46.20
N ALA A 253 -9.29 -73.41 -45.37
CA ALA A 253 -10.40 -74.36 -45.46
C ALA A 253 -11.16 -74.22 -46.80
N ALA A 254 -11.44 -72.99 -47.24
CA ALA A 254 -12.06 -72.74 -48.54
C ALA A 254 -11.19 -73.23 -49.70
N ALA A 255 -9.87 -73.00 -49.66
CA ALA A 255 -8.92 -73.51 -50.64
C ALA A 255 -8.89 -75.04 -50.67
N GLN A 256 -8.96 -75.70 -49.51
CA GLN A 256 -9.05 -77.16 -49.41
C GLN A 256 -10.36 -77.67 -50.04
N VAL A 257 -11.49 -77.02 -49.78
CA VAL A 257 -12.79 -77.35 -50.38
C VAL A 257 -12.75 -77.21 -51.90
N VAL A 258 -12.16 -76.14 -52.42
CA VAL A 258 -11.97 -75.95 -53.87
C VAL A 258 -11.07 -77.03 -54.46
N THR A 259 -10.00 -77.41 -53.76
CA THR A 259 -9.09 -78.48 -54.19
C THR A 259 -9.80 -79.84 -54.22
N VAL A 260 -10.60 -80.15 -53.20
CA VAL A 260 -11.40 -81.37 -53.13
C VAL A 260 -12.49 -81.37 -54.20
N ALA A 261 -13.17 -80.24 -54.41
CA ALA A 261 -14.16 -80.10 -55.47
C ALA A 261 -13.52 -80.28 -56.86
N GLY A 262 -12.33 -79.72 -57.10
CA GLY A 262 -11.54 -79.96 -58.31
C GLY A 262 -11.19 -81.43 -58.49
N ALA A 263 -10.69 -82.09 -57.45
CA ALA A 263 -10.37 -83.52 -57.47
C ALA A 263 -11.62 -84.40 -57.72
N MET A 264 -12.76 -84.04 -57.13
CA MET A 264 -14.06 -84.69 -57.39
C MET A 264 -14.51 -84.48 -58.84
N PHE A 265 -14.33 -83.27 -59.38
CA PHE A 265 -14.65 -82.96 -60.77
C PHE A 265 -13.79 -83.76 -61.74
N ASP A 266 -12.47 -83.85 -61.49
CA ASP A 266 -11.53 -84.63 -62.28
C ASP A 266 -11.80 -86.14 -62.18
N THR A 267 -12.15 -86.66 -61.00
CA THR A 267 -12.53 -88.08 -60.84
C THR A 267 -13.82 -88.42 -61.56
N LEU A 268 -14.84 -87.55 -61.50
CA LEU A 268 -16.08 -87.72 -62.29
C LEU A 268 -15.80 -87.66 -63.81
N LEU A 269 -14.98 -86.71 -64.27
CA LEU A 269 -14.56 -86.62 -65.67
C LEU A 269 -13.83 -87.88 -66.14
N ASN A 270 -12.94 -88.44 -65.32
CA ASN A 270 -12.21 -89.66 -65.64
C ASN A 270 -13.08 -90.93 -65.57
N ALA A 271 -14.09 -90.98 -64.69
CA ALA A 271 -15.01 -92.11 -64.57
C ALA A 271 -16.01 -92.21 -65.74
N VAL A 272 -16.41 -91.08 -66.33
CA VAL A 272 -17.32 -91.01 -67.49
C VAL A 272 -16.58 -91.19 -68.82
N ARG A 273 -15.24 -91.15 -68.84
CA ARG A 273 -14.41 -91.25 -70.06
C ARG A 273 -14.19 -92.69 -70.58
N ARG A 274 -15.16 -93.58 -70.39
CA ARG A 274 -15.19 -94.90 -71.03
C ARG A 274 -16.28 -94.97 -72.09
#